data_AF-A0A5N7J8B9-F1
#
_entry.id   AF-A0A5N7J8B9-F1
#
_cell.length_a   1.000
_cell.length_b   1.000
_cell.length_c   1.000
_cell.angle_alpha   90.00
_cell.angle_beta   90.00
_cell.angle_gamma   90.00
#
_symmetry.space_group_name_H-M   'P 1'
#
loop_
_entity.id
_entity.type
_entity.pdbx_description
1 polymer ?
#
loop_
_entity_poly.entity_id
_entity_poly.type
_entity_poly.pdbx_seq_one_letter_code
_entity_poly.pdbx_strand_id
1 'polypeptide(L)'
;KSIGTKYGKQVVMKPGAVEIIGNGNLLMRLTDDGGIEINSDKKIVLDAKEDIEITGGGKISIQGGNGVDLTQGGAKINIQDNVTMSGGKVKIE
;
A
#
# COMPACT_ATOMS: atom_id res chain seq x y z
N LYS A 1 13.19 23.34 -0.91
CA LYS A 1 14.25 23.04 0.07
C LYS A 1 14.43 21.53 0.18
N SER A 2 15.66 21.01 0.20
CA SER A 2 15.91 19.58 0.39
C SER A 2 16.86 19.34 1.57
N ILE A 3 16.73 18.17 2.21
CA ILE A 3 17.68 17.64 3.18
C ILE A 3 18.08 16.24 2.71
N GLY A 4 19.39 15.97 2.69
CA GLY A 4 19.93 14.71 2.17
C GLY A 4 21.08 14.18 3.01
N THR A 5 21.40 12.90 2.83
CA THR A 5 22.53 12.24 3.50
C THR A 5 23.55 11.77 2.46
N LYS A 6 24.81 11.54 2.88
CA LYS A 6 25.85 10.93 2.03
C LYS A 6 25.52 9.52 1.51
N TYR A 7 24.43 8.93 1.99
CA TYR A 7 23.96 7.60 1.63
C TYR A 7 22.79 7.64 0.62
N GLY A 8 22.59 8.77 -0.07
CA GLY A 8 21.59 8.91 -1.14
C GLY A 8 20.14 9.12 -0.68
N LYS A 9 19.86 9.05 0.63
CA LYS A 9 18.51 9.33 1.16
C LYS A 9 18.22 10.83 1.18
N GLN A 10 17.00 11.23 0.79
CA GLN A 10 16.60 12.62 0.69
C GLN A 10 15.14 12.86 1.11
N VAL A 11 14.88 14.06 1.62
CA VAL A 11 13.53 14.65 1.69
C VAL A 11 13.58 15.95 0.89
N VAL A 12 12.69 16.09 -0.09
CA VAL A 12 12.66 17.20 -1.03
C VAL A 12 11.30 17.89 -0.95
N MET A 13 11.31 19.16 -0.59
CA MET A 13 10.14 20.05 -0.66
C MET A 13 10.31 20.95 -1.88
N LYS A 14 9.46 20.81 -2.87
CA LYS A 14 9.48 21.61 -4.12
C LYS A 14 8.08 22.10 -4.44
N PRO A 15 7.91 23.12 -5.31
CA PRO A 15 6.58 23.51 -5.74
C PRO A 15 5.79 22.30 -6.26
N GLY A 16 4.57 22.12 -5.78
CA GLY A 16 3.68 21.03 -6.20
C GLY A 16 3.89 19.68 -5.50
N ALA A 17 4.97 19.48 -4.72
CA ALA A 17 5.24 18.18 -4.11
C ALA A 17 6.18 18.17 -2.90
N VAL A 18 5.96 17.16 -2.04
CA VAL A 18 6.94 16.67 -1.05
C VAL A 18 7.32 15.24 -1.39
N GLU A 19 8.62 14.96 -1.48
CA GLU A 19 9.15 13.64 -1.82
C GLU A 19 10.08 13.15 -0.71
N ILE A 20 9.96 11.86 -0.35
CA ILE A 20 10.86 11.13 0.54
C ILE A 20 11.48 10.01 -0.29
N ILE A 21 12.79 10.07 -0.46
CA ILE A 21 13.56 9.20 -1.35
C ILE A 21 14.50 8.35 -0.51
N GLY A 22 14.34 7.03 -0.61
CA GLY A 22 15.21 6.04 -0.01
C GLY A 22 16.43 5.71 -0.87
N ASN A 23 17.11 4.61 -0.56
CA ASN A 23 18.10 4.03 -1.47
C ASN A 23 17.38 3.05 -2.42
N GLY A 24 17.83 2.94 -3.67
CA GLY A 24 17.16 2.12 -4.70
C GLY A 24 15.83 2.73 -5.17
N ASN A 25 14.84 1.87 -5.43
CA ASN A 25 13.53 2.27 -5.99
C ASN A 25 12.47 2.59 -4.92
N LEU A 26 12.89 3.08 -3.75
CA LEU A 26 11.98 3.45 -2.65
C LEU A 26 11.64 4.94 -2.71
N LEU A 27 10.38 5.25 -2.99
CA LEU A 27 9.87 6.62 -3.12
C LEU A 27 8.51 6.74 -2.42
N MET A 28 8.36 7.79 -1.62
CA MET A 28 7.05 8.29 -1.20
C MET A 28 6.89 9.72 -1.70
N ARG A 29 5.73 10.02 -2.30
CA ARG A 29 5.46 11.33 -2.89
C ARG A 29 4.06 11.81 -2.52
N LEU A 30 3.99 13.06 -2.08
CA LEU A 30 2.74 13.78 -1.83
C LEU A 30 2.71 14.95 -2.81
N THR A 31 1.65 15.05 -3.61
CA THR A 31 1.51 16.05 -4.68
C THR A 31 0.19 16.79 -4.54
N ASP A 32 0.18 18.06 -4.96
CA ASP A 32 -1.00 18.93 -4.85
C ASP A 32 -2.16 18.43 -5.72
N ASP A 33 -1.85 17.96 -6.94
CA ASP A 33 -2.87 17.53 -7.92
C ASP A 33 -3.09 16.01 -7.97
N GLY A 34 -2.13 15.22 -7.48
CA GLY A 34 -2.09 13.76 -7.66
C GLY A 34 -2.27 12.93 -6.38
N GLY A 35 -2.29 13.57 -5.21
CA GLY A 35 -2.43 12.88 -3.93
C GLY A 35 -1.14 12.20 -3.46
N ILE A 36 -1.27 11.00 -2.89
CA ILE A 36 -0.18 10.28 -2.21
C ILE A 36 0.20 9.01 -2.98
N GLU A 37 1.49 8.79 -3.16
CA GLU A 37 2.05 7.60 -3.79
C GLU A 37 3.16 6.99 -2.93
N ILE A 38 3.16 5.66 -2.78
CA ILE A 38 4.16 4.90 -2.05
C ILE A 38 4.63 3.75 -2.96
N ASN A 39 5.88 3.85 -3.42
CA ASN A 39 6.49 2.88 -4.34
C ASN A 39 7.70 2.21 -3.68
N SER A 40 7.78 0.89 -3.85
CA SER A 40 8.88 0.07 -3.37
C SER A 40 9.06 -1.13 -4.30
N ASP A 41 10.31 -1.48 -4.60
CA ASP A 41 10.68 -2.76 -5.23
C ASP A 41 10.83 -3.90 -4.20
N LYS A 42 10.44 -3.63 -2.95
CA LYS A 42 10.42 -4.56 -1.81
C LYS A 42 9.02 -4.56 -1.17
N LYS A 43 8.90 -5.18 -0.01
CA LYS A 43 7.64 -5.26 0.76
C LYS A 43 7.24 -3.88 1.33
N ILE A 44 5.95 -3.57 1.28
CA ILE A 44 5.29 -2.51 2.07
C ILE A 44 4.46 -3.20 3.16
N VAL A 45 4.51 -2.69 4.39
CA VAL A 45 3.75 -3.21 5.54
C VAL A 45 2.95 -2.06 6.15
N LEU A 46 1.65 -2.29 6.35
CA LEU A 46 0.76 -1.44 7.14
C LEU A 46 0.36 -2.24 8.37
N ASP A 47 0.71 -1.77 9.56
CA ASP A 47 0.50 -2.46 10.83
C ASP A 47 0.04 -1.45 11.89
N ALA A 48 -1.03 -1.78 12.62
CA ALA A 48 -1.60 -0.94 13.66
C ALA A 48 -2.08 -1.81 14.83
N LYS A 49 -2.03 -1.24 16.04
CA LYS A 49 -2.57 -1.89 17.24
C LYS A 49 -4.11 -1.88 17.28
N GLU A 50 -4.68 -0.88 16.66
CA GLU A 50 -6.12 -0.70 16.50
C GLU A 50 -6.46 -0.92 15.02
N ASP A 51 -7.37 -0.13 14.45
CA ASP A 51 -7.86 -0.34 13.10
C ASP A 51 -6.98 0.32 12.04
N ILE A 52 -6.95 -0.31 10.86
CA ILE A 52 -6.53 0.33 9.61
C ILE A 52 -7.80 0.49 8.77
N GLU A 53 -8.25 1.74 8.59
CA GLU A 53 -9.40 2.06 7.76
C GLU A 53 -8.95 2.50 6.36
N ILE A 54 -9.53 1.89 5.32
CA ILE A 54 -9.30 2.26 3.90
C ILE A 54 -10.66 2.64 3.30
N THR A 55 -10.86 3.94 3.11
CA THR A 55 -12.11 4.51 2.60
C THR A 55 -11.82 5.38 1.38
N GLY A 56 -12.63 5.25 0.34
CA GLY A 56 -12.57 6.09 -0.86
C GLY A 56 -13.95 6.58 -1.25
N GLY A 57 -14.07 7.85 -1.67
CA GLY A 57 -15.33 8.36 -2.22
C GLY A 57 -15.70 7.76 -3.58
N GLY A 58 -14.76 7.05 -4.22
CA GLY A 58 -14.95 6.31 -5.46
C GLY A 58 -14.56 4.84 -5.30
N LYS A 59 -13.77 4.31 -6.24
CA LYS A 59 -13.34 2.90 -6.24
C LYS A 59 -12.08 2.68 -5.40
N ILE A 60 -12.08 1.62 -4.58
CA ILE A 60 -10.86 1.03 -4.00
C ILE A 60 -10.41 -0.12 -4.92
N SER A 61 -9.14 -0.13 -5.33
CA SER A 61 -8.58 -1.14 -6.24
C SER A 61 -7.41 -1.84 -5.56
N ILE A 62 -7.49 -3.17 -5.47
CA ILE A 62 -6.42 -4.03 -4.92
C ILE A 62 -6.03 -5.02 -6.02
N GLN A 63 -4.74 -5.07 -6.35
CA GLN A 63 -4.21 -5.94 -7.40
C GLN A 63 -2.91 -6.57 -6.93
N GLY A 64 -2.77 -7.88 -7.15
CA GLY A 64 -1.52 -8.61 -6.98
C GLY A 64 -1.18 -9.40 -8.23
N GLY A 65 0.11 -9.45 -8.59
CA GLY A 65 0.55 -10.18 -9.78
C GLY A 65 0.42 -11.70 -9.66
N ASN A 66 0.57 -12.24 -8.44
CA ASN A 66 0.44 -13.68 -8.16
C ASN A 66 -0.85 -14.02 -7.41
N GLY A 67 -1.62 -13.01 -6.99
CA GLY A 67 -2.85 -13.18 -6.22
C GLY A 67 -3.04 -12.17 -5.10
N VAL A 68 -4.17 -12.31 -4.40
CA VAL A 68 -4.59 -11.48 -3.26
C VAL A 68 -5.11 -12.39 -2.15
N ASP A 69 -4.63 -12.15 -0.92
CA ASP A 69 -5.08 -12.85 0.28
C ASP A 69 -5.78 -11.86 1.23
N LEU A 70 -6.98 -12.22 1.69
CA LEU A 70 -7.70 -11.53 2.77
C LEU A 70 -7.90 -12.53 3.90
N THR A 71 -7.27 -12.28 5.06
CA THR A 71 -7.29 -13.19 6.20
C THR A 71 -7.83 -12.50 7.44
N GLN A 72 -8.74 -13.16 8.15
CA GLN A 72 -9.29 -12.70 9.42
C GLN A 72 -9.31 -13.88 10.40
N GLY A 73 -8.31 -13.97 11.28
CA GLY A 73 -8.15 -15.12 12.18
C GLY A 73 -8.09 -16.44 11.38
N GLY A 74 -9.08 -17.31 11.58
CA GLY A 74 -9.21 -18.58 10.86
C GLY A 74 -9.98 -18.52 9.53
N ALA A 75 -10.61 -17.39 9.20
CA ALA A 75 -11.31 -17.20 7.94
C ALA A 75 -10.38 -16.59 6.87
N LYS A 76 -10.55 -16.98 5.60
CA LYS A 76 -9.74 -16.48 4.48
C LYS A 76 -10.52 -16.41 3.16
N ILE A 77 -10.11 -15.46 2.32
CA ILE A 77 -10.40 -15.39 0.89
C ILE A 77 -9.06 -15.33 0.17
N ASN A 78 -8.84 -16.23 -0.78
CA ASN A 78 -7.64 -16.30 -1.61
C ASN A 78 -8.06 -16.16 -3.08
N ILE A 79 -7.46 -15.22 -3.79
CA ILE A 79 -7.71 -14.92 -5.20
C ILE A 79 -6.41 -15.17 -5.96
N GLN A 80 -6.39 -16.19 -6.80
CA GLN A 80 -5.27 -16.52 -7.70
C GLN A 80 -5.86 -16.87 -9.09
N ASP A 81 -5.60 -18.07 -9.60
CA ASP A 81 -6.31 -18.61 -10.78
C ASP A 81 -7.79 -18.87 -10.50
N ASN A 82 -8.12 -19.24 -9.26
CA ASN A 82 -9.47 -19.43 -8.75
C ASN A 82 -9.70 -18.57 -7.50
N VAL A 83 -10.97 -18.34 -7.16
CA VAL A 83 -11.35 -17.72 -5.88
C VAL A 83 -11.73 -18.82 -4.89
N THR A 84 -11.01 -18.90 -3.77
CA THR A 84 -11.30 -19.85 -2.68
C THR A 84 -11.68 -19.09 -1.41
N MET A 85 -12.78 -19.50 -0.78
CA MET A 85 -13.27 -18.93 0.47
C MET A 85 -13.39 -20.04 1.51
N SER A 86 -12.90 -19.82 2.73
CA SER A 86 -13.03 -20.79 3.82
C SER A 86 -13.16 -20.12 5.18
N GLY A 87 -13.93 -20.73 6.08
CA GLY A 87 -14.15 -20.30 7.46
C GLY A 87 -15.23 -21.15 8.11
N GLY A 88 -15.53 -20.94 9.39
CA GLY A 88 -16.55 -21.73 10.11
C GLY A 88 -17.93 -21.68 9.45
N LYS A 89 -18.29 -20.54 8.84
CA LYS A 89 -19.47 -20.38 8.00
C LYS A 89 -19.13 -19.43 6.84
N VAL A 90 -19.43 -19.86 5.62
CA VAL A 90 -19.30 -19.04 4.40
C VAL A 90 -20.69 -18.87 3.81
N LYS A 91 -21.13 -17.61 3.63
CA LYS A 91 -22.40 -17.26 2.99
C LYS A 91 -22.08 -16.62 1.64
N ILE A 92 -22.68 -17.13 0.58
CA ILE A 92 -22.62 -16.59 -0.77
C ILE A 92 -24.06 -16.19 -1.12
N GLU A 93 -24.28 -14.95 -1.53
CA GLU A 93 -25.57 -14.43 -2.00
C GLU A 93 -25.49 -13.96 -3.45
#